data_AF-A0A820Q3H9-F1
#
_entry.id   AF-A0A820Q3H9-F1
#
_cell.length_a   1.000
_cell.length_b   1.000
_cell.length_c   1.000
_cell.angle_alpha   90.00
_cell.angle_beta   90.00
_cell.angle_gamma   90.00
#
_symmetry.space_group_name_H-M   'P 1'
#
loop_
_entity.id
_entity.type
_entity.pdbx_description
1 polymer ?
#
loop_
_entity_poly.entity_id
_entity_poly.type
_entity_poly.pdbx_seq_one_letter_code
_entity_poly.pdbx_strand_id
1 'polypeptide(L)'
;MSTSCPKIPTPHVDSITEWIYSSKTEHVNEVRLYKTKFWNILLTKSPPFLPLLFWPLIIYYLIISLTFIRFYWILIGFILWFPIEYLFHRFLFHLPVIGYHSQKFHFFLHGIHHVAPNDLWHVFSPIHELGIQALIVWIIFKIFQLPDPNALISGLLINYIRYDSIHYLIHAYSPAKISKLPLIGNYLRKCSIHHRQHHFSNPRKHFTISFISSFLD
;
A
#
# COMPACT_ATOMS: atom_id res chain seq x y z
N MET A 1 -34.68 10.72 -3.68
CA MET A 1 -33.82 10.23 -4.79
C MET A 1 -32.78 9.30 -4.21
N SER A 2 -32.94 7.98 -4.37
CA SER A 2 -31.96 7.01 -3.88
C SER A 2 -30.78 6.95 -4.85
N THR A 3 -29.67 7.58 -4.50
CA THR A 3 -28.39 7.33 -5.16
C THR A 3 -27.96 5.92 -4.81
N SER A 4 -28.34 4.96 -5.65
CA SER A 4 -27.79 3.61 -5.54
C SER A 4 -26.28 3.71 -5.74
N CYS A 5 -25.53 3.35 -4.70
CA CYS A 5 -24.07 3.29 -4.77
C CYS A 5 -23.70 2.32 -5.91
N PRO A 6 -22.84 2.71 -6.86
CA PRO A 6 -22.50 1.86 -8.00
C PRO A 6 -21.96 0.53 -7.46
N LYS A 7 -22.67 -0.56 -7.80
CA LYS A 7 -22.36 -1.89 -7.28
C LYS A 7 -21.18 -2.46 -8.07
N ILE A 8 -20.20 -2.97 -7.36
CA ILE A 8 -19.17 -3.83 -7.92
C ILE A 8 -19.87 -5.03 -8.60
N PRO A 9 -19.53 -5.38 -9.86
CA PRO A 9 -20.12 -6.52 -10.56
C PRO A 9 -19.98 -7.81 -9.77
N THR A 10 -20.94 -8.71 -9.84
CA THR A 10 -20.77 -10.06 -9.28
C THR A 10 -19.82 -10.87 -10.17
N PRO A 11 -18.96 -11.74 -9.60
CA PRO A 11 -18.06 -12.57 -10.39
C PRO A 11 -18.84 -13.49 -11.33
N HIS A 12 -18.50 -13.48 -12.62
CA HIS A 12 -19.04 -14.37 -13.65
C HIS A 12 -17.97 -15.32 -14.22
N VAL A 13 -16.80 -15.41 -13.57
CA VAL A 13 -15.61 -16.12 -14.07
C VAL A 13 -15.25 -17.25 -13.10
N ASP A 14 -14.78 -18.38 -13.65
CA ASP A 14 -14.40 -19.60 -12.91
C ASP A 14 -13.27 -19.36 -11.89
N SER A 15 -12.55 -18.23 -11.99
CA SER A 15 -11.62 -17.76 -10.97
C SER A 15 -11.90 -16.32 -10.56
N ILE A 16 -12.12 -16.10 -9.26
CA ILE A 16 -12.27 -14.74 -8.71
C ILE A 16 -11.01 -13.88 -8.88
N THR A 17 -9.85 -14.51 -9.02
CA THR A 17 -8.58 -13.82 -9.22
C THR A 17 -8.59 -13.11 -10.57
N GLU A 18 -8.99 -13.81 -11.63
CA GLU A 18 -9.20 -13.17 -12.93
C GLU A 18 -10.25 -12.06 -12.82
N TRP A 19 -11.35 -12.31 -12.09
CA TRP A 19 -12.37 -11.28 -11.89
C TRP A 19 -11.81 -10.02 -11.21
N ILE A 20 -11.06 -10.13 -10.11
CA ILE A 20 -10.47 -9.00 -9.37
C ILE A 20 -9.61 -8.13 -10.31
N TYR A 21 -8.78 -8.76 -11.15
CA TYR A 21 -7.82 -8.04 -11.99
C TYR A 21 -8.39 -7.58 -13.35
N SER A 22 -9.52 -8.15 -13.78
CA SER A 22 -10.22 -7.79 -15.03
C SER A 22 -11.39 -6.81 -14.81
N SER A 23 -11.97 -6.77 -13.61
CA SER A 23 -13.22 -6.05 -13.33
C SER A 23 -13.00 -4.69 -12.69
N LYS A 24 -12.16 -3.86 -13.31
CA LYS A 24 -11.88 -2.50 -12.82
C LYS A 24 -13.12 -1.62 -12.95
N THR A 25 -13.52 -1.02 -11.84
CA THR A 25 -14.64 -0.10 -11.75
C THR A 25 -14.12 1.33 -11.52
N GLU A 26 -13.46 1.91 -12.52
CA GLU A 26 -12.89 3.26 -12.43
C GLU A 26 -13.92 4.36 -12.10
N HIS A 27 -15.21 4.12 -12.36
CA HIS A 27 -16.30 5.04 -12.01
C HIS A 27 -16.73 4.93 -10.54
N VAL A 28 -16.26 3.91 -9.80
CA VAL A 28 -16.56 3.71 -8.38
C VAL A 28 -15.52 4.46 -7.55
N ASN A 29 -15.98 5.48 -6.83
CA ASN A 29 -15.16 6.29 -5.92
C ASN A 29 -15.37 5.92 -4.44
N GLU A 30 -16.31 5.03 -4.15
CA GLU A 30 -16.59 4.54 -2.79
C GLU A 30 -17.15 3.12 -2.84
N VAL A 31 -16.42 2.18 -2.24
CA VAL A 31 -16.85 0.81 -2.03
C VAL A 31 -17.54 0.67 -0.68
N ARG A 32 -18.68 -0.02 -0.68
CA ARG A 32 -19.43 -0.36 0.52
C ARG A 32 -19.67 -1.87 0.61
N LEU A 33 -19.01 -2.50 1.58
CA LEU A 33 -19.12 -3.93 1.87
C LEU A 33 -20.09 -4.22 3.02
N TYR A 34 -20.28 -3.27 3.94
CA TYR A 34 -21.15 -3.44 5.12
C TYR A 34 -22.40 -2.57 5.06
N LYS A 35 -23.50 -3.12 5.60
CA LYS A 35 -24.82 -2.44 5.64
C LYS A 35 -24.78 -1.15 6.45
N THR A 36 -24.04 -1.09 7.56
CA THR A 36 -23.96 0.14 8.36
C THR A 36 -22.73 0.94 7.96
N LYS A 37 -22.85 2.28 8.00
CA LYS A 37 -21.75 3.19 7.72
C LYS A 37 -20.59 2.96 8.71
N PHE A 38 -20.92 2.72 9.98
CA PHE A 38 -19.93 2.48 11.04
C PHE A 38 -19.04 1.27 10.74
N TRP A 39 -19.63 0.09 10.50
CA TRP A 39 -18.85 -1.13 10.23
C TRP A 39 -18.07 -1.04 8.93
N ASN A 40 -18.61 -0.36 7.92
CA ASN A 40 -17.90 -0.16 6.67
C ASN A 40 -16.64 0.68 6.86
N ILE A 41 -16.76 1.82 7.57
CA ILE A 41 -15.61 2.68 7.84
C ILE A 41 -14.57 1.93 8.67
N LEU A 42 -14.99 1.31 9.79
CA LEU A 42 -14.07 0.69 10.73
C LEU A 42 -13.28 -0.49 10.14
N LEU A 43 -13.92 -1.30 9.31
CA LEU A 43 -13.34 -2.57 8.84
C LEU A 43 -12.67 -2.47 7.47
N THR A 44 -13.06 -1.51 6.63
CA THR A 44 -12.59 -1.47 5.24
C THR A 44 -11.82 -0.20 4.91
N LYS A 45 -12.17 0.94 5.51
CA LYS A 45 -11.62 2.22 5.11
C LYS A 45 -10.38 2.59 5.91
N SER A 46 -9.36 3.01 5.18
CA SER A 46 -8.12 3.57 5.70
C SER A 46 -8.11 5.09 5.47
N PRO A 47 -8.32 5.91 6.50
CA PRO A 47 -8.38 7.35 6.33
C PRO A 47 -7.00 7.93 5.95
N PRO A 48 -6.93 9.02 5.16
CA PRO A 48 -5.66 9.64 4.77
C PRO A 48 -4.78 10.16 5.90
N PHE A 49 -5.33 10.29 7.12
CA PHE A 49 -4.57 10.67 8.31
C PHE A 49 -3.91 9.46 9.01
N LEU A 50 -4.20 8.22 8.61
CA LEU A 50 -3.66 7.02 9.24
C LEU A 50 -2.12 7.01 9.32
N PRO A 51 -1.37 7.44 8.27
CA PRO A 51 0.08 7.55 8.36
C PRO A 51 0.56 8.50 9.47
N LEU A 52 -0.25 9.48 9.87
CA LEU A 52 0.13 10.44 10.91
C LEU A 52 0.23 9.79 12.30
N LEU A 53 -0.44 8.66 12.51
CA LEU A 53 -0.41 7.93 13.78
C LEU A 53 0.97 7.29 14.06
N PHE A 54 1.80 7.11 13.04
CA PHE A 54 3.15 6.58 13.19
C PHE A 54 4.17 7.65 13.61
N TRP A 55 3.89 8.94 13.39
CA TRP A 55 4.85 10.02 13.71
C TRP A 55 5.24 10.09 15.19
N PRO A 56 4.34 9.94 16.18
CA PRO A 56 4.75 9.91 17.59
C PRO A 56 5.79 8.81 17.88
N LEU A 57 5.61 7.62 17.30
CA LEU A 57 6.54 6.51 17.44
C LEU A 57 7.88 6.79 16.74
N ILE A 58 7.83 7.34 15.52
CA ILE A 58 9.02 7.73 14.76
C ILE A 58 9.80 8.79 15.53
N ILE A 59 9.15 9.85 16.01
CA ILE A 59 9.78 10.93 16.78
C ILE A 59 10.41 10.37 18.05
N TYR A 60 9.69 9.52 18.80
CA TYR A 60 10.24 8.86 19.99
C TYR A 60 11.53 8.10 19.66
N TYR A 61 11.50 7.25 18.62
CA TYR A 61 12.68 6.47 18.24
C TYR A 61 13.82 7.32 17.68
N LEU A 62 13.52 8.40 16.95
CA LEU A 62 14.51 9.37 16.49
C LEU A 62 15.21 10.05 17.67
N ILE A 63 14.45 10.51 18.68
CA ILE A 63 15.00 11.18 19.89
C ILE A 63 15.96 10.27 20.64
N ILE A 64 15.58 9.00 20.87
CA ILE A 64 16.47 8.06 21.56
C ILE A 64 17.63 7.56 20.67
N SER A 65 17.60 7.89 19.39
CA SER A 65 18.59 7.49 18.39
C SER A 65 19.48 8.64 17.89
N LEU A 66 19.55 9.76 18.64
CA LEU A 66 20.34 10.94 18.29
C LEU A 66 21.86 10.76 18.51
N THR A 67 22.43 9.69 17.95
CA THR A 67 23.88 9.49 17.85
C THR A 67 24.26 9.26 16.39
N PHE A 68 25.49 9.64 16.01
CA PHE A 68 25.96 9.49 14.63
C PHE A 68 25.87 8.04 14.13
N ILE A 69 26.25 7.08 14.98
CA ILE A 69 26.16 5.64 14.66
C ILE A 69 24.71 5.17 14.43
N ARG A 70 23.73 5.75 15.14
CA ARG A 70 22.32 5.40 14.98
C ARG A 70 21.66 6.09 13.79
N PHE A 71 22.16 7.25 13.37
CA PHE A 71 21.73 7.88 12.12
C PHE A 71 22.00 6.98 10.91
N TYR A 72 23.17 6.31 10.89
CA TYR A 72 23.48 5.31 9.86
C TYR A 72 22.42 4.20 9.81
N TRP A 73 22.01 3.64 10.96
CA TRP A 73 20.96 2.62 11.00
C TRP A 73 19.59 3.13 10.58
N ILE A 74 19.26 4.39 10.83
CA ILE A 74 18.04 5.01 10.28
C ILE A 74 18.07 5.01 8.75
N LEU A 75 19.20 5.37 8.15
CA LEU A 75 19.34 5.34 6.69
C LEU A 75 19.24 3.92 6.12
N ILE A 76 19.85 2.94 6.79
CA ILE A 76 19.72 1.53 6.40
C ILE A 76 18.25 1.08 6.48
N GLY A 77 17.55 1.42 7.56
CA GLY A 77 16.12 1.15 7.71
C GLY A 77 15.29 1.78 6.58
N PHE A 78 15.58 3.02 6.22
CA PHE A 78 14.92 3.69 5.11
C PHE A 78 15.13 2.95 3.80
N ILE A 79 16.36 2.53 3.49
CA ILE A 79 16.70 1.80 2.26
C ILE A 79 16.06 0.41 2.24
N LEU A 80 16.01 -0.29 3.38
CA LEU A 80 15.42 -1.62 3.50
C LEU A 80 13.93 -1.66 3.11
N TRP A 81 13.22 -0.53 3.20
CA TRP A 81 11.85 -0.47 2.74
C TRP A 81 11.71 -0.74 1.24
N PHE A 82 12.67 -0.37 0.38
CA PHE A 82 12.54 -0.60 -1.07
C PHE A 82 12.40 -2.09 -1.46
N PRO A 83 13.28 -3.01 -1.01
CA PRO A 83 13.06 -4.43 -1.25
C PRO A 83 11.83 -4.96 -0.50
N ILE A 84 11.51 -4.45 0.69
CA ILE A 84 10.31 -4.86 1.45
C ILE A 84 9.03 -4.52 0.69
N GLU A 85 8.93 -3.31 0.15
CA GLU A 85 7.83 -2.84 -0.68
C GLU A 85 7.59 -3.80 -1.84
N TYR A 86 8.65 -4.17 -2.56
CA TYR A 86 8.56 -5.14 -3.64
C TYR A 86 8.06 -6.50 -3.16
N LEU A 87 8.66 -7.04 -2.10
CA LEU A 87 8.32 -8.36 -1.58
C LEU A 87 6.88 -8.41 -1.05
N PHE A 88 6.45 -7.38 -0.32
CA PHE A 88 5.09 -7.28 0.19
C PHE A 88 4.11 -7.15 -0.95
N HIS A 89 4.33 -6.24 -1.91
CA HIS A 89 3.39 -6.09 -3.01
C HIS A 89 3.28 -7.36 -3.87
N ARG A 90 4.41 -7.99 -4.21
CA ARG A 90 4.43 -9.19 -5.05
C ARG A 90 3.95 -10.45 -4.34
N PHE A 91 4.36 -10.69 -3.10
CA PHE A 91 4.16 -11.99 -2.43
C PHE A 91 3.14 -11.96 -1.29
N LEU A 92 2.86 -10.78 -0.72
CA LEU A 92 1.84 -10.62 0.33
C LEU A 92 0.54 -10.07 -0.28
N PHE A 93 0.58 -8.96 -1.00
CA PHE A 93 -0.63 -8.32 -1.54
C PHE A 93 -1.16 -9.05 -2.77
N HIS A 94 -0.29 -9.68 -3.56
CA HIS A 94 -0.63 -10.55 -4.68
C HIS A 94 -0.50 -12.05 -4.34
N LEU A 95 -0.88 -12.43 -3.11
CA LEU A 95 -0.90 -13.84 -2.71
C LEU A 95 -1.70 -14.71 -3.70
N PRO A 96 -1.22 -15.94 -4.00
CA PRO A 96 -1.97 -16.87 -4.81
C PRO A 96 -3.27 -17.26 -4.10
N VAL A 97 -4.36 -17.22 -4.85
CA VAL A 97 -5.69 -17.56 -4.34
C VAL A 97 -5.95 -19.05 -4.56
N ILE A 98 -6.15 -19.76 -3.46
CA ILE A 98 -6.49 -21.19 -3.41
C ILE A 98 -7.76 -21.34 -2.57
N GLY A 99 -8.92 -21.39 -3.23
CA GLY A 99 -10.22 -21.54 -2.59
C GLY A 99 -10.77 -20.27 -1.91
N TYR A 100 -11.89 -20.44 -1.22
CA TYR A 100 -12.74 -19.33 -0.74
C TYR A 100 -12.11 -18.42 0.32
N HIS A 101 -11.36 -18.99 1.26
CA HIS A 101 -10.79 -18.24 2.37
C HIS A 101 -9.64 -17.35 1.93
N SER A 102 -8.73 -17.87 1.12
CA SER A 102 -7.62 -17.09 0.56
C SER A 102 -8.11 -16.02 -0.41
N GLN A 103 -9.20 -16.28 -1.15
CA GLN A 103 -9.89 -15.29 -1.98
C GLN A 103 -10.39 -14.10 -1.16
N LYS A 104 -11.10 -14.35 -0.06
CA LYS A 104 -11.56 -13.27 0.82
C LYS A 104 -10.39 -12.50 1.39
N PHE A 105 -9.39 -13.21 1.87
CA PHE A 105 -8.21 -12.60 2.47
C PHE A 105 -7.48 -11.70 1.47
N HIS A 106 -7.18 -12.20 0.27
CA HIS A 106 -6.61 -11.44 -0.84
C HIS A 106 -7.46 -10.23 -1.22
N PHE A 107 -8.78 -10.40 -1.29
CA PHE A 107 -9.69 -9.31 -1.61
C PHE A 107 -9.60 -8.16 -0.60
N PHE A 108 -9.62 -8.45 0.71
CA PHE A 108 -9.50 -7.43 1.74
C PHE A 108 -8.10 -6.81 1.83
N LEU A 109 -7.06 -7.60 1.53
CA LEU A 109 -5.67 -7.16 1.59
C LEU A 109 -5.33 -6.20 0.45
N HIS A 110 -5.67 -6.53 -0.79
CA HIS A 110 -5.34 -5.68 -1.94
C HIS A 110 -6.34 -5.74 -3.11
N GLY A 111 -7.19 -6.78 -3.17
CA GLY A 111 -8.14 -6.93 -4.27
C GLY A 111 -9.16 -5.80 -4.38
N ILE A 112 -9.63 -5.22 -3.27
CA ILE A 112 -10.53 -4.05 -3.29
C ILE A 112 -9.88 -2.89 -4.04
N HIS A 113 -8.60 -2.63 -3.78
CA HIS A 113 -7.85 -1.57 -4.45
C HIS A 113 -7.73 -1.81 -5.95
N HIS A 114 -7.51 -3.07 -6.37
CA HIS A 114 -7.48 -3.41 -7.80
C HIS A 114 -8.82 -3.28 -8.52
N VAL A 115 -9.91 -3.65 -7.83
CA VAL A 115 -11.26 -3.55 -8.38
C VAL A 115 -11.69 -2.09 -8.46
N ALA A 116 -11.49 -1.29 -7.40
CA ALA A 116 -11.90 0.11 -7.34
C ALA A 116 -10.70 1.04 -7.08
N PRO A 117 -9.80 1.24 -8.05
CA PRO A 117 -8.55 1.99 -7.86
C PRO A 117 -8.75 3.47 -7.54
N ASN A 118 -9.91 4.03 -7.90
CA ASN A 118 -10.26 5.42 -7.62
C ASN A 118 -10.94 5.62 -6.25
N ASP A 119 -11.22 4.55 -5.50
CA ASP A 119 -11.65 4.67 -4.11
C ASP A 119 -10.44 4.90 -3.20
N LEU A 120 -10.16 6.18 -2.96
CA LEU A 120 -9.02 6.63 -2.18
C LEU A 120 -9.04 6.16 -0.71
N TRP A 121 -10.17 5.68 -0.20
CA TRP A 121 -10.26 5.11 1.16
C TRP A 121 -9.64 3.72 1.29
N HIS A 122 -9.34 3.05 0.17
CA HIS A 122 -8.73 1.72 0.14
C HIS A 122 -7.33 1.73 -0.50
N VAL A 123 -6.69 2.91 -0.57
CA VAL A 123 -5.30 3.03 -1.04
C VAL A 123 -4.31 2.83 0.11
N PHE A 124 -4.59 3.43 1.28
CA PHE A 124 -3.76 3.21 2.47
C PHE A 124 -3.99 1.82 3.04
N SER A 125 -2.92 1.23 3.57
CA SER A 125 -2.97 -0.11 4.20
C SER A 125 -3.98 -0.10 5.36
N PRO A 126 -5.01 -0.97 5.36
CA PRO A 126 -5.91 -1.10 6.50
C PRO A 126 -5.18 -1.67 7.73
N ILE A 127 -5.76 -1.43 8.92
CA ILE A 127 -5.13 -1.78 10.21
C ILE A 127 -4.73 -3.27 10.30
N HIS A 128 -5.55 -4.16 9.73
CA HIS A 128 -5.26 -5.59 9.74
C HIS A 128 -4.04 -5.93 8.86
N GLU A 129 -3.91 -5.30 7.70
CA GLU A 129 -2.73 -5.43 6.84
C GLU A 129 -1.47 -4.89 7.54
N LEU A 130 -1.57 -3.71 8.14
CA LEU A 130 -0.49 -3.10 8.94
C LEU A 130 -0.01 -4.03 10.06
N GLY A 131 -0.94 -4.70 10.76
CA GLY A 131 -0.61 -5.67 11.80
C GLY A 131 0.17 -6.87 11.27
N ILE A 132 -0.19 -7.39 10.09
CA ILE A 132 0.51 -8.52 9.44
C ILE A 132 1.91 -8.10 9.00
N GLN A 133 2.03 -6.94 8.34
CA GLN A 133 3.32 -6.39 7.93
C GLN A 133 4.24 -6.17 9.15
N ALA A 134 3.71 -5.56 10.22
CA ALA A 134 4.46 -5.32 11.45
C ALA A 134 4.92 -6.62 12.12
N LEU A 135 4.06 -7.65 12.15
CA LEU A 135 4.42 -8.97 12.67
C LEU A 135 5.56 -9.61 11.86
N ILE A 136 5.49 -9.56 10.52
CA ILE A 136 6.54 -10.08 9.64
C ILE A 136 7.87 -9.37 9.91
N VAL A 137 7.87 -8.03 9.94
CA VAL A 137 9.07 -7.23 10.22
C VAL A 137 9.65 -7.56 11.60
N TRP A 138 8.79 -7.68 12.61
CA TRP A 138 9.22 -8.05 13.97
C TRP A 138 9.86 -9.44 14.02
N ILE A 139 9.28 -10.44 13.35
CA ILE A 139 9.84 -11.80 13.26
C ILE A 139 11.22 -11.76 12.60
N ILE A 140 11.36 -11.05 11.48
CA ILE A 140 12.65 -10.89 10.77
C ILE A 140 13.69 -10.27 11.71
N PHE A 141 13.34 -9.20 12.41
CA PHE A 141 14.26 -8.51 13.32
C PHE A 141 14.72 -9.42 14.46
N LYS A 142 13.83 -10.30 14.96
CA LYS A 142 14.15 -11.28 16.00
C LYS A 142 15.03 -12.41 15.48
N ILE A 143 14.72 -12.99 14.32
CA ILE A 143 15.48 -14.11 13.75
C ILE A 143 16.91 -13.68 13.40
N PHE A 144 17.05 -12.52 12.74
CA PHE A 144 18.36 -12.04 12.27
C PHE A 144 19.11 -11.21 13.32
N GLN A 145 18.53 -10.99 14.50
CA GLN A 145 19.13 -10.22 15.60
C GLN A 145 19.71 -8.88 15.12
N LEU A 146 18.91 -8.14 14.33
CA LEU A 146 19.41 -6.93 13.67
C LEU A 146 19.87 -5.87 14.69
N PRO A 147 21.00 -5.18 14.42
CA PRO A 147 21.53 -4.15 15.31
C PRO A 147 20.63 -2.91 15.35
N ASP A 148 20.59 -2.24 16.50
CA ASP A 148 19.85 -0.98 16.72
C ASP A 148 18.41 -0.99 16.13
N PRO A 149 17.54 -1.94 16.54
CA PRO A 149 16.23 -2.14 15.93
C PRO A 149 15.33 -0.90 15.97
N ASN A 150 15.45 -0.05 16.99
CA ASN A 150 14.70 1.21 17.08
C ASN A 150 15.07 2.18 15.94
N ALA A 151 16.36 2.28 15.61
CA ALA A 151 16.85 3.13 14.53
C ALA A 151 16.41 2.59 13.17
N LEU A 152 16.53 1.28 12.96
CA LEU A 152 16.06 0.61 11.74
C LEU A 152 14.54 0.77 11.54
N ILE A 153 13.73 0.54 12.58
CA ILE A 153 12.28 0.72 12.54
C ILE A 153 11.92 2.16 12.20
N SER A 154 12.64 3.14 12.75
CA SER A 154 12.40 4.56 12.42
C SER A 154 12.57 4.81 10.93
N GLY A 155 13.68 4.36 10.35
CA GLY A 155 13.94 4.47 8.92
C GLY A 155 12.89 3.77 8.07
N LEU A 156 12.55 2.54 8.43
CA LEU A 156 11.51 1.74 7.77
C LEU A 156 10.16 2.46 7.76
N LEU A 157 9.72 2.96 8.92
CA LEU A 157 8.45 3.68 9.05
C LEU A 157 8.44 4.99 8.27
N ILE A 158 9.56 5.73 8.25
CA ILE A 158 9.68 6.96 7.47
C ILE A 158 9.48 6.65 5.97
N ASN A 159 10.14 5.62 5.43
CA ASN A 159 9.97 5.28 4.02
C ASN A 159 8.63 4.60 3.73
N TYR A 160 8.05 3.85 4.67
CA TYR A 160 6.68 3.33 4.56
C TYR A 160 5.65 4.46 4.42
N ILE A 161 5.70 5.49 5.29
CA ILE A 161 4.81 6.66 5.17
C ILE A 161 5.02 7.36 3.83
N ARG A 162 6.27 7.49 3.38
CA ARG A 162 6.58 8.05 2.06
C ARG A 162 5.97 7.21 0.95
N TYR A 163 6.08 5.89 1.01
CA TYR A 163 5.48 4.96 0.06
C TYR A 163 3.95 5.11 -0.01
N ASP A 164 3.28 5.03 1.13
CA ASP A 164 1.82 5.14 1.22
C ASP A 164 1.33 6.50 0.71
N SER A 165 2.07 7.57 1.03
CA SER A 165 1.78 8.93 0.54
C SER A 165 1.95 9.03 -0.98
N ILE A 166 3.02 8.45 -1.54
CA ILE A 166 3.22 8.43 -2.99
C ILE A 166 2.09 7.65 -3.66
N HIS A 167 1.76 6.46 -3.15
CA HIS A 167 0.69 5.60 -3.66
C HIS A 167 -0.66 6.34 -3.68
N TYR A 168 -1.00 7.03 -2.60
CA TYR A 168 -2.17 7.90 -2.54
C TYR A 168 -2.15 9.00 -3.60
N LEU A 169 -1.04 9.75 -3.70
CA LEU A 169 -0.95 10.89 -4.61
C LEU A 169 -1.07 10.46 -6.09
N ILE A 170 -0.45 9.35 -6.48
CA ILE A 170 -0.47 8.88 -7.88
C ILE A 170 -1.83 8.34 -8.34
N HIS A 171 -2.69 7.93 -7.39
CA HIS A 171 -4.10 7.60 -7.63
C HIS A 171 -5.00 8.83 -7.57
N ALA A 172 -4.78 9.72 -6.59
CA ALA A 172 -5.57 10.94 -6.40
C ALA A 172 -5.43 11.95 -7.56
N TYR A 173 -4.31 11.92 -8.28
CA TYR A 173 -4.03 12.86 -9.36
C TYR A 173 -3.60 12.17 -10.66
N SER A 174 -3.99 12.75 -11.80
CA SER A 174 -3.50 12.29 -13.10
C SER A 174 -1.99 12.53 -13.25
N PRO A 175 -1.28 11.72 -14.05
CA PRO A 175 0.16 11.89 -14.28
C PRO A 175 0.55 13.31 -14.77
N ALA A 176 -0.32 13.97 -15.53
CA ALA A 176 -0.11 15.33 -16.02
C ALA A 176 -0.34 16.41 -14.95
N LYS A 177 -1.22 16.15 -13.97
CA LYS A 177 -1.47 17.08 -12.86
C LYS A 177 -0.36 16.98 -11.82
N ILE A 178 0.02 15.76 -11.44
CA ILE A 178 1.05 15.52 -10.42
C ILE A 178 2.45 15.99 -10.88
N SER A 179 2.72 15.97 -12.19
CA SER A 179 4.00 16.44 -12.75
C SER A 179 4.24 17.93 -12.58
N LYS A 180 3.21 18.71 -12.25
CA LYS A 180 3.31 20.15 -12.01
C LYS A 180 3.83 20.48 -10.60
N LEU A 181 3.95 19.50 -9.71
CA LEU A 181 4.53 19.70 -8.38
C LEU A 181 6.02 20.04 -8.49
N PRO A 182 6.50 21.09 -7.79
CA PRO A 182 7.90 21.48 -7.84
C PRO A 182 8.79 20.38 -7.24
N LEU A 183 10.00 20.26 -7.76
CA LEU A 183 11.07 19.33 -7.33
C LEU A 183 10.79 17.84 -7.58
N ILE A 184 9.60 17.35 -7.22
CA ILE A 184 9.27 15.91 -7.22
C ILE A 184 8.25 15.50 -8.30
N GLY A 185 7.64 16.45 -9.02
CA GLY A 185 6.55 16.14 -9.97
C GLY A 185 6.95 15.13 -11.06
N ASN A 186 8.15 15.28 -11.63
CA ASN A 186 8.66 14.34 -12.63
C ASN A 186 8.84 12.92 -12.06
N TYR A 187 9.30 12.82 -10.82
CA TYR A 187 9.45 11.55 -10.12
C TYR A 187 8.10 10.88 -9.90
N LEU A 188 7.15 11.61 -9.31
CA LEU A 188 5.79 11.13 -9.06
C LEU A 188 5.06 10.75 -10.35
N ARG A 189 5.28 11.48 -11.44
CA ARG A 189 4.75 11.12 -12.76
C ARG A 189 5.24 9.75 -13.22
N LYS A 190 6.54 9.46 -13.06
CA LYS A 190 7.09 8.16 -13.43
C LYS A 190 6.51 7.04 -12.57
N CYS A 191 6.43 7.23 -11.25
CA CYS A 191 5.76 6.30 -10.33
C CYS A 191 4.29 6.08 -10.72
N SER A 192 3.57 7.15 -11.06
CA SER A 192 2.16 7.05 -11.49
C SER A 192 1.99 6.25 -12.77
N ILE A 193 2.85 6.46 -13.78
CA ILE A 193 2.80 5.68 -15.03
C ILE A 193 3.11 4.21 -14.76
N HIS A 194 4.17 3.95 -14.01
CA HIS A 194 4.62 2.60 -13.67
C HIS A 194 3.56 1.81 -12.90
N HIS A 195 2.99 2.38 -11.84
CA HIS A 195 1.94 1.74 -11.07
C HIS A 195 0.61 1.63 -11.86
N ARG A 196 0.31 2.57 -12.75
CA ARG A 196 -0.84 2.41 -13.67
C ARG A 196 -0.62 1.26 -14.64
N GLN A 197 0.60 0.98 -15.11
CA GLN A 197 0.88 -0.21 -15.92
C GLN A 197 0.60 -1.48 -15.12
N HIS A 198 0.94 -1.52 -13.83
CA HIS A 198 0.56 -2.61 -12.93
C HIS A 198 -0.96 -2.80 -12.89
N HIS A 199 -1.73 -1.75 -12.59
CA HIS A 199 -3.20 -1.86 -12.55
C HIS A 199 -3.79 -2.23 -13.90
N PHE A 200 -3.48 -1.48 -14.96
CA PHE A 200 -4.26 -1.46 -16.18
C PHE A 200 -3.68 -2.32 -17.31
N SER A 201 -2.37 -2.60 -17.29
CA SER A 201 -1.71 -3.38 -18.35
C SER A 201 -1.39 -4.81 -17.92
N ASN A 202 -0.64 -4.99 -16.82
CA ASN A 202 -0.27 -6.30 -16.33
C ASN A 202 -0.09 -6.33 -14.80
N PRO A 203 -1.04 -6.91 -14.03
CA PRO A 203 -1.00 -6.97 -12.57
C PRO A 203 0.06 -7.94 -12.03
N ARG A 204 0.84 -8.60 -12.90
CA ARG A 204 1.96 -9.48 -12.52
C ARG A 204 3.34 -8.85 -12.72
N LYS A 205 3.40 -7.54 -13.01
CA LYS A 205 4.62 -6.76 -13.23
C LYS A 205 4.54 -5.42 -12.50
N HIS A 206 5.65 -4.70 -12.41
CA HIS A 206 5.68 -3.32 -11.87
C HIS A 206 5.16 -3.23 -10.42
N PHE A 207 5.63 -4.14 -9.55
CA PHE A 207 5.20 -4.21 -8.15
C PHE A 207 5.77 -3.08 -7.27
N THR A 208 6.76 -2.32 -7.73
CA THR A 208 7.23 -1.16 -6.96
C THR A 208 6.29 0.04 -7.23
N ILE A 209 6.13 0.92 -6.26
CA ILE A 209 5.26 2.10 -6.32
C ILE A 209 6.08 3.35 -6.02
N SER A 210 6.83 3.32 -4.92
CA SER A 210 7.54 4.49 -4.37
C SER A 210 8.97 4.62 -4.85
N PHE A 211 9.43 3.68 -5.69
CA PHE A 211 10.69 3.68 -6.43
C PHE A 211 10.53 2.90 -7.74
N ILE A 212 11.43 3.11 -8.70
CA ILE A 212 11.38 2.48 -10.02
C ILE A 212 12.67 1.69 -10.20
N SER A 213 12.54 0.39 -10.50
CA SER A 213 13.69 -0.50 -10.70
C SER A 213 13.41 -1.45 -11.85
N SER A 214 14.18 -1.32 -12.93
CA SER A 214 14.11 -2.26 -14.06
C SER A 214 14.53 -3.69 -13.72
N PHE A 215 15.22 -3.89 -12.59
CA PHE A 215 15.64 -5.21 -12.12
C PHE A 215 14.49 -5.97 -11.44
N LEU A 216 13.54 -5.26 -10.83
CA LEU A 216 12.44 -5.86 -10.07
C LEU A 216 11.15 -5.97 -10.89
N ASP A 217 11.07 -5.28 -12.03
CA ASP A 217 9.89 -5.11 -12.88
C ASP A 217 9.48 -6.31 -13.75
#